data_AF-A0A2J8UIU2-F1
#
_entry.id   AF-A0A2J8UIU2-F1
#
_cell.length_a   1.000
_cell.length_b   1.000
_cell.length_c   1.000
_cell.angle_alpha   90.00
_cell.angle_beta   90.00
_cell.angle_gamma   90.00
#
_symmetry.space_group_name_H-M   'P 1'
#
loop_
_entity.id
_entity.type
_entity.pdbx_description
1 polymer ?
#
loop_
_entity_poly.entity_id
_entity_poly.type
_entity_poly.pdbx_seq_one_letter_code
_entity_poly.pdbx_strand_id
1 'polypeptide(L)'
;VREAAFMYSTAVAVFLVILVAALQGSAPRESPLPYHIPLDPEGSLELSWNVSYTQEAIHFQLLVRRLKAGVLFGMSDRGELENADLVVLWTDGDTAYFADGTVHLVYGILEEPFRSLEAINGSGLQTGLQRVQLLKPNIPEPELPPDTYTMEVQAPNIQIPSQETTYWCYIKELPKGFSRHHIIKYEPIVTEGNEALVHHMEVFQCAPEMDNVPHFSGPCDSKMKPDRLNYCRHVLAAWALGAK
;
A
#
# COMPACT_ATOMS: atom_id res chain seq x y z
N VAL A 1 14.04 -30.33 55.60
CA VAL A 1 12.86 -29.51 55.21
C VAL A 1 13.26 -28.15 54.65
N ARG A 2 14.13 -27.38 55.33
CA ARG A 2 14.58 -26.04 54.89
C ARG A 2 15.38 -26.03 53.57
N GLU A 3 16.24 -27.03 53.34
CA GLU A 3 17.05 -27.11 52.11
C GLU A 3 16.22 -27.47 50.87
N ALA A 4 15.23 -28.37 51.02
CA ALA A 4 14.30 -28.70 49.94
C ALA A 4 13.48 -27.48 49.50
N ALA A 5 13.00 -26.66 50.45
CA ALA A 5 12.23 -25.45 50.15
C ALA A 5 13.05 -24.43 49.33
N PHE A 6 14.34 -24.27 49.63
CA PHE A 6 15.25 -23.44 48.84
C PHE A 6 15.43 -23.97 47.41
N MET A 7 15.60 -25.30 47.27
CA MET A 7 15.81 -25.94 45.98
C MET A 7 14.56 -25.90 45.08
N TYR A 8 13.36 -26.03 45.67
CA TYR A 8 12.10 -25.86 44.94
C TYR A 8 11.85 -24.40 44.55
N SER A 9 12.21 -23.45 45.43
CA SER A 9 12.06 -22.02 45.14
C SER A 9 12.96 -21.58 43.99
N THR A 10 14.21 -22.06 43.93
CA THR A 10 15.11 -21.76 42.80
C THR A 10 14.64 -22.41 41.51
N ALA A 11 14.15 -23.65 41.55
CA ALA A 11 13.62 -24.33 40.36
C ALA A 11 12.40 -23.60 39.78
N VAL A 12 11.46 -23.14 40.62
CA VAL A 12 10.29 -22.36 40.17
C VAL A 12 10.72 -21.01 39.59
N ALA A 13 11.69 -20.33 40.21
CA ALA A 13 12.19 -19.05 39.70
C ALA A 13 12.86 -19.20 38.32
N VAL A 14 13.70 -20.23 38.14
CA VAL A 14 14.34 -20.52 36.85
C VAL A 14 13.29 -20.88 35.79
N PHE A 15 12.30 -21.69 36.15
CA PHE A 15 11.23 -22.06 35.23
C PHE A 15 10.41 -20.85 34.80
N LEU A 16 10.07 -19.94 35.73
CA LEU A 16 9.37 -18.69 35.42
C LEU A 16 10.20 -17.77 34.52
N VAL A 17 11.51 -17.66 34.73
CA VAL A 17 12.40 -16.88 33.86
C VAL A 17 12.43 -17.45 32.45
N ILE A 18 12.55 -18.78 32.31
CA ILE A 18 12.51 -19.45 31.00
C ILE A 18 11.14 -19.25 30.33
N LEU A 19 10.06 -19.34 31.09
CA LEU A 19 8.70 -19.16 30.59
C LEU A 19 8.44 -17.72 30.13
N VAL A 20 8.92 -16.72 30.90
CA VAL A 20 8.87 -15.31 30.52
C VAL A 20 9.72 -15.05 29.29
N ALA A 21 10.93 -15.61 29.20
CA ALA A 21 11.79 -15.48 28.02
C ALA A 21 11.19 -16.17 26.78
N ALA A 22 10.49 -17.29 26.95
CA ALA A 22 9.80 -17.99 25.87
C ALA A 22 8.49 -17.29 25.44
N LEU A 23 7.82 -16.59 26.36
CA LEU A 23 6.63 -15.78 26.08
C LEU A 23 6.97 -14.38 25.54
N GLN A 24 8.16 -13.87 25.83
CA GLN A 24 8.74 -12.73 25.13
C GLN A 24 9.18 -13.20 23.74
N GLY A 25 8.21 -13.39 22.84
CA GLY A 25 8.49 -13.53 21.43
C GLY A 25 9.42 -12.39 21.00
N SER A 26 10.47 -12.72 20.25
CA SER A 26 11.35 -11.71 19.68
C SER A 26 10.48 -10.70 18.95
N ALA A 27 10.49 -9.45 19.42
CA ALA A 27 9.84 -8.35 18.72
C ALA A 27 10.26 -8.43 17.24
N PRO A 28 9.33 -8.25 16.27
CA PRO A 28 9.69 -8.23 14.86
C PRO A 28 10.85 -7.26 14.70
N ARG A 29 11.95 -7.71 14.09
CA ARG A 29 13.09 -6.85 13.81
C ARG A 29 12.58 -5.76 12.86
N GLU A 30 12.37 -4.54 13.37
CA GLU A 30 11.97 -3.41 12.54
C GLU A 30 12.93 -3.32 11.36
N SER A 31 12.39 -3.29 10.14
CA SER A 31 13.21 -3.17 8.95
C SER A 31 14.00 -1.86 9.05
N PRO A 32 15.33 -1.87 8.91
CA PRO A 32 16.14 -0.67 9.05
C PRO A 32 15.90 0.37 7.95
N LEU A 33 15.14 0.01 6.91
CA LEU A 33 14.84 0.87 5.78
C LEU A 33 13.37 1.34 5.84
N PRO A 34 13.11 2.64 5.65
CA PRO A 34 11.79 3.25 5.93
C PRO A 34 10.70 2.80 4.97
N TYR A 35 11.05 2.42 3.74
CA TYR A 35 10.09 2.03 2.72
C TYR A 35 10.18 0.53 2.44
N HIS A 36 9.04 -0.14 2.36
CA HIS A 36 8.97 -1.57 2.07
C HIS A 36 7.67 -1.95 1.34
N ILE A 37 7.76 -2.94 0.46
CA ILE A 37 6.63 -3.53 -0.27
C ILE A 37 6.84 -5.05 -0.46
N PRO A 38 5.76 -5.85 -0.45
CA PRO A 38 5.81 -7.20 -1.01
C PRO A 38 5.92 -7.12 -2.53
N LEU A 39 6.77 -7.97 -3.12
CA LEU A 39 6.89 -8.11 -4.56
C LEU A 39 5.90 -9.16 -5.08
N ASP A 40 5.83 -10.32 -4.44
CA ASP A 40 4.97 -11.44 -4.80
C ASP A 40 3.70 -11.51 -3.94
N PRO A 41 2.58 -12.07 -4.46
CA PRO A 41 1.34 -12.26 -3.71
C PRO A 41 1.50 -13.10 -2.44
N GLU A 42 2.43 -14.06 -2.44
CA GLU A 42 2.70 -14.96 -1.33
C GLU A 42 3.54 -14.31 -0.21
N GLY A 43 4.11 -13.13 -0.46
CA GLY A 43 4.98 -12.41 0.47
C GLY A 43 6.31 -13.12 0.74
N SER A 44 6.77 -13.96 -0.19
CA SER A 44 8.06 -14.64 -0.10
C SER A 44 9.25 -13.75 -0.47
N LEU A 45 8.99 -12.68 -1.22
CA LEU A 45 9.91 -11.64 -1.65
C LEU A 45 9.44 -10.28 -1.13
N GLU A 46 10.26 -9.66 -0.31
CA GLU A 46 9.99 -8.34 0.25
C GLU A 46 11.13 -7.38 -0.09
N LEU A 47 10.80 -6.28 -0.75
CA LEU A 47 11.75 -5.22 -1.07
C LEU A 47 11.65 -4.13 -0.02
N SER A 48 12.76 -3.77 0.59
CA SER A 48 12.89 -2.55 1.40
C SER A 48 13.93 -1.62 0.79
N TRP A 49 13.74 -0.31 0.88
CA TRP A 49 14.71 0.66 0.36
C TRP A 49 14.77 1.97 1.17
N ASN A 50 15.88 2.69 1.04
CA ASN A 50 16.02 4.09 1.43
C ASN A 50 16.54 4.94 0.27
N VAL A 51 16.45 6.27 0.41
CA VAL A 51 16.94 7.22 -0.59
C VAL A 51 17.93 8.19 0.06
N SER A 52 19.14 8.26 -0.51
CA SER A 52 20.18 9.20 -0.12
C SER A 52 20.33 10.28 -1.20
N TYR A 53 19.61 11.39 -1.05
CA TYR A 53 19.68 12.52 -2.00
C TYR A 53 21.06 13.18 -2.03
N THR A 54 21.82 13.14 -0.93
CA THR A 54 23.19 13.67 -0.89
C THR A 54 24.20 12.82 -1.67
N GLN A 55 23.94 11.52 -1.78
CA GLN A 55 24.81 10.59 -2.52
C GLN A 55 24.23 10.22 -3.88
N GLU A 56 23.05 10.76 -4.24
CA GLU A 56 22.29 10.41 -5.45
C GLU A 56 22.14 8.89 -5.61
N ALA A 57 21.83 8.19 -4.52
CA ALA A 57 21.80 6.74 -4.46
C ALA A 57 20.57 6.19 -3.74
N ILE A 58 20.09 5.03 -4.22
CA ILE A 58 19.03 4.23 -3.59
C ILE A 58 19.65 2.96 -3.04
N HIS A 59 19.42 2.68 -1.76
CA HIS A 59 19.89 1.45 -1.13
C HIS A 59 18.75 0.46 -1.03
N PHE A 60 18.88 -0.66 -1.74
CA PHE A 60 17.91 -1.74 -1.73
C PHE A 60 18.32 -2.85 -0.77
N GLN A 61 17.32 -3.45 -0.12
CA GLN A 61 17.44 -4.71 0.61
C GLN A 61 16.31 -5.63 0.15
N LEU A 62 16.68 -6.74 -0.47
CA LEU A 62 15.74 -7.78 -0.89
C LEU A 62 15.75 -8.91 0.12
N LEU A 63 14.62 -9.13 0.81
CA LEU A 63 14.42 -10.25 1.71
C LEU A 63 13.75 -11.40 0.96
N VAL A 64 14.46 -12.53 0.88
CA VAL A 64 13.94 -13.77 0.28
C VAL A 64 13.65 -14.76 1.40
N ARG A 65 12.37 -14.97 1.72
CA ARG A 65 11.94 -15.89 2.79
C ARG A 65 11.96 -17.34 2.33
N ARG A 66 11.68 -17.59 1.05
CA ARG A 66 11.68 -18.92 0.43
C ARG A 66 12.39 -18.87 -0.91
N LEU A 67 13.68 -19.24 -0.91
CA LEU A 67 14.44 -19.38 -2.15
C LEU A 67 14.20 -20.79 -2.71
N LYS A 68 13.70 -20.86 -3.96
CA LYS A 68 13.61 -22.12 -4.71
C LYS A 68 14.95 -22.39 -5.39
N ALA A 69 15.13 -21.93 -6.62
CA ALA A 69 16.39 -22.05 -7.34
C ALA A 69 17.16 -20.73 -7.51
N GLY A 70 16.45 -19.60 -7.55
CA GLY A 70 17.05 -18.28 -7.75
C GLY A 70 15.99 -17.19 -7.83
N VAL A 71 16.42 -15.94 -7.77
CA VAL A 71 15.55 -14.76 -7.84
C VAL A 71 16.13 -13.76 -8.80
N LEU A 72 15.25 -13.12 -9.57
CA LEU A 72 15.57 -11.93 -10.35
C LEU A 72 14.75 -10.75 -9.85
N PHE A 73 15.38 -9.59 -9.85
CA PHE A 73 14.79 -8.33 -9.44
C PHE A 73 15.39 -7.22 -10.29
N GLY A 74 14.57 -6.29 -10.76
CA GLY A 74 15.08 -5.20 -11.56
C GLY A 74 14.03 -4.17 -11.91
N MET A 75 14.35 -3.35 -12.89
CA MET A 75 13.59 -2.17 -13.27
C MET A 75 13.43 -2.14 -14.79
N SER A 76 12.26 -1.73 -15.27
CA SER A 76 11.98 -1.59 -16.71
C SER A 76 11.14 -0.35 -16.99
N ASP A 77 11.04 0.01 -18.27
CA ASP A 77 10.25 1.17 -18.70
C ASP A 77 8.75 0.95 -18.46
N ARG A 78 8.19 -0.23 -18.84
CA ARG A 78 6.74 -0.49 -18.72
C ARG A 78 6.37 -1.80 -17.99
N GLY A 79 7.33 -2.45 -17.35
CA GLY A 79 7.11 -3.66 -16.54
C GLY A 79 7.40 -4.98 -17.25
N GLU A 80 7.91 -4.93 -18.47
CA GLU A 80 8.42 -6.05 -19.23
C GLU A 80 9.82 -6.48 -18.76
N LEU A 81 10.17 -7.75 -18.96
CA LEU A 81 11.52 -8.26 -18.73
C LEU A 81 12.47 -7.92 -19.89
N GLU A 82 11.92 -7.71 -21.09
CA GLU A 82 12.70 -7.35 -22.26
C GLU A 82 13.28 -5.94 -22.08
N ASN A 83 14.61 -5.81 -22.23
CA ASN A 83 15.35 -4.56 -22.00
C ASN A 83 15.26 -4.02 -20.56
N ALA A 84 14.93 -4.87 -19.58
CA ALA A 84 14.99 -4.51 -18.18
C ALA A 84 16.43 -4.45 -17.66
N ASP A 85 16.69 -3.50 -16.76
CA ASP A 85 17.90 -3.48 -15.93
C ASP A 85 17.68 -4.47 -14.78
N LEU A 86 18.35 -5.62 -14.84
CA LEU A 86 18.11 -6.75 -13.92
C LEU A 86 19.32 -7.00 -13.02
N VAL A 87 19.03 -7.24 -11.74
CA VAL A 87 19.89 -7.96 -10.80
C VAL A 87 19.39 -9.39 -10.74
N VAL A 88 20.27 -10.34 -11.04
CA VAL A 88 19.97 -11.76 -10.91
C VAL A 88 20.76 -12.30 -9.74
N LEU A 89 20.04 -12.62 -8.66
CA LEU A 89 20.62 -13.29 -7.50
C LEU A 89 20.51 -14.79 -7.74
N TRP A 90 21.57 -15.33 -8.33
CA TRP A 90 21.90 -16.74 -8.24
C TRP A 90 22.93 -16.95 -7.12
N THR A 91 23.32 -18.17 -6.83
CA THR A 91 24.21 -18.53 -5.70
C THR A 91 25.62 -17.93 -5.71
N ASP A 92 26.00 -17.07 -6.65
CA ASP A 92 27.28 -16.36 -6.69
C ASP A 92 27.06 -14.89 -7.10
N GLY A 93 27.09 -14.00 -6.10
CA GLY A 93 26.57 -12.64 -6.20
C GLY A 93 27.39 -11.64 -7.02
N ASP A 94 26.73 -10.56 -7.42
CA ASP A 94 27.27 -9.19 -7.46
C ASP A 94 26.13 -8.16 -7.67
N THR A 95 26.42 -6.89 -7.37
CA THR A 95 25.47 -5.77 -7.16
C THR A 95 25.19 -4.96 -8.43
N ALA A 96 24.01 -4.32 -8.54
CA ALA A 96 23.73 -3.34 -9.61
C ALA A 96 23.05 -2.06 -9.08
N TYR A 97 23.03 -1.03 -9.95
CA TYR A 97 22.59 0.34 -9.69
C TYR A 97 21.38 0.71 -10.56
N PHE A 98 20.60 1.71 -10.14
CA PHE A 98 19.33 2.08 -10.76
C PHE A 98 19.11 3.60 -10.83
N ALA A 99 18.25 4.05 -11.75
CA ALA A 99 17.96 5.45 -12.08
C ALA A 99 16.45 5.84 -11.94
N ASP A 100 16.19 7.15 -11.99
CA ASP A 100 14.97 7.83 -11.49
C ASP A 100 13.70 7.77 -12.36
N GLY A 101 12.54 7.71 -11.68
CA GLY A 101 11.20 7.84 -12.27
C GLY A 101 10.10 7.13 -11.46
N THR A 102 8.87 7.05 -12.01
CA THR A 102 7.95 5.97 -11.61
C THR A 102 8.54 4.71 -12.18
N VAL A 103 8.97 3.81 -11.30
CA VAL A 103 9.72 2.64 -11.75
C VAL A 103 8.83 1.43 -11.67
N HIS A 104 8.75 0.73 -12.80
CA HIS A 104 8.19 -0.61 -12.88
C HIS A 104 9.23 -1.60 -12.36
N LEU A 105 9.05 -2.07 -11.13
CA LEU A 105 9.87 -3.12 -10.55
C LEU A 105 9.43 -4.45 -11.14
N VAL A 106 10.35 -5.13 -11.81
CA VAL A 106 10.14 -6.50 -12.29
C VAL A 106 10.80 -7.47 -11.34
N TYR A 107 10.14 -8.57 -11.05
CA TYR A 107 10.72 -9.63 -10.25
C TYR A 107 10.41 -10.99 -10.87
N GLY A 108 11.18 -11.99 -10.48
CA GLY A 108 10.88 -13.35 -10.84
C GLY A 108 11.55 -14.38 -9.94
N ILE A 109 10.93 -15.54 -9.87
CA ILE A 109 11.35 -16.68 -9.07
C ILE A 109 11.67 -17.81 -10.02
N LEU A 110 12.89 -18.34 -9.92
CA LEU A 110 13.31 -19.53 -10.63
C LEU A 110 12.85 -20.75 -9.85
N GLU A 111 11.98 -21.55 -10.47
CA GLU A 111 11.48 -22.80 -9.89
C GLU A 111 12.57 -23.89 -9.89
N GLU A 112 13.36 -23.94 -10.97
CA GLU A 112 14.41 -24.95 -11.17
C GLU A 112 15.79 -24.30 -11.36
N PRO A 113 16.88 -25.00 -10.96
CA PRO A 113 18.23 -24.51 -11.21
C PRO A 113 18.58 -24.57 -12.70
N PHE A 114 19.13 -23.48 -13.24
CA PHE A 114 19.65 -23.41 -14.60
C PHE A 114 21.17 -23.29 -14.60
N ARG A 115 21.83 -23.77 -15.66
CA ARG A 115 23.30 -23.77 -15.75
C ARG A 115 23.90 -22.43 -16.21
N SER A 116 23.11 -21.57 -16.86
CA SER A 116 23.53 -20.25 -17.32
C SER A 116 22.33 -19.32 -17.47
N LEU A 117 22.57 -18.01 -17.59
CA LEU A 117 21.51 -17.00 -17.73
C LEU A 117 20.70 -17.20 -19.02
N GLU A 118 21.36 -17.60 -20.10
CA GLU A 118 20.74 -17.84 -21.42
C GLU A 118 19.83 -19.08 -21.42
N ALA A 119 19.98 -19.96 -20.42
CA ALA A 119 19.14 -21.14 -20.24
C ALA A 119 17.84 -20.82 -19.49
N ILE A 120 17.69 -19.62 -18.91
CA ILE A 120 16.44 -19.19 -18.29
C ILE A 120 15.41 -18.98 -19.40
N ASN A 121 14.50 -19.93 -19.53
CA ASN A 121 13.36 -19.84 -20.43
C ASN A 121 12.12 -19.35 -19.66
N GLY A 122 11.25 -18.58 -20.31
CA GLY A 122 10.05 -18.00 -19.70
C GLY A 122 9.08 -19.04 -19.11
N SER A 123 9.15 -20.31 -19.56
CA SER A 123 8.28 -21.38 -19.05
C SER A 123 8.58 -21.82 -17.61
N GLY A 124 9.82 -21.63 -17.12
CA GLY A 124 10.24 -22.02 -15.77
C GLY A 124 10.34 -20.87 -14.78
N LEU A 125 9.88 -19.69 -15.20
CA LEU A 125 10.08 -18.43 -14.49
C LEU A 125 8.74 -17.83 -14.11
N GLN A 126 8.46 -17.80 -12.80
CA GLN A 126 7.32 -17.03 -12.30
C GLN A 126 7.73 -15.57 -12.26
N THR A 127 7.04 -14.71 -13.00
CA THR A 127 7.38 -13.28 -13.08
C THR A 127 6.22 -12.43 -12.64
N GLY A 128 6.55 -11.23 -12.16
CA GLY A 128 5.55 -10.24 -11.82
C GLY A 128 6.11 -8.83 -11.87
N LEU A 129 5.18 -7.90 -11.71
CA LEU A 129 5.42 -6.47 -11.78
C LEU A 129 4.86 -5.83 -10.52
N GLN A 130 5.67 -4.96 -9.91
CA GLN A 130 5.21 -4.06 -8.87
C GLN A 130 5.49 -2.61 -9.24
N ARG A 131 4.50 -1.74 -9.04
CA ARG A 131 4.65 -0.30 -9.30
C ARG A 131 4.89 0.43 -7.98
N VAL A 132 5.96 1.20 -7.94
CA VAL A 132 6.28 1.99 -6.75
C VAL A 132 6.95 3.30 -7.14
N GLN A 133 6.81 4.30 -6.27
CA GLN A 133 7.62 5.49 -6.30
C GLN A 133 8.86 5.24 -5.44
N LEU A 134 10.02 5.07 -6.06
CA LEU A 134 11.28 4.85 -5.35
C LEU A 134 11.77 6.12 -4.64
N LEU A 135 11.79 7.23 -5.37
CA LEU A 135 12.14 8.53 -4.81
C LEU A 135 10.99 9.09 -3.98
N LYS A 136 11.05 8.83 -2.68
CA LYS A 136 10.11 9.36 -1.70
C LYS A 136 10.67 10.63 -1.07
N PRO A 137 9.85 11.66 -0.82
CA PRO A 137 10.30 12.79 -0.03
C PRO A 137 10.70 12.28 1.35
N ASN A 138 11.91 12.64 1.81
CA ASN A 138 12.40 12.29 3.15
C ASN A 138 11.73 13.20 4.21
N ILE A 139 10.41 13.15 4.27
CA ILE A 139 9.57 13.93 5.19
C ILE A 139 8.70 12.92 5.94
N PRO A 140 8.76 12.88 7.29
CA PRO A 140 7.89 12.01 8.06
C PRO A 140 6.43 12.46 7.89
N GLU A 141 5.51 11.50 7.93
CA GLU A 141 4.09 11.83 8.03
C GLU A 141 3.84 12.57 9.36
N PRO A 142 3.19 13.74 9.33
CA PRO A 142 2.93 14.51 10.54
C PRO A 142 1.89 13.78 11.41
N GLU A 143 2.09 13.82 12.73
CA GLU A 143 1.08 13.34 13.68
C GLU A 143 -0.18 14.22 13.62
N LEU A 144 -1.34 13.57 13.77
CA LEU A 144 -2.61 14.28 13.77
C LEU A 144 -2.81 15.02 15.10
N PRO A 145 -3.22 16.31 15.07
CA PRO A 145 -3.53 17.07 16.27
C PRO A 145 -4.64 16.42 17.13
N PRO A 146 -4.65 16.62 18.47
CA PRO A 146 -5.66 16.03 19.36
C PRO A 146 -7.12 16.45 19.10
N ASP A 147 -7.34 17.59 18.44
CA ASP A 147 -8.64 18.11 18.04
C ASP A 147 -9.12 17.59 16.68
N THR A 148 -8.39 16.63 16.10
CA THR A 148 -8.80 15.95 14.87
C THR A 148 -10.00 15.04 15.15
N TYR A 149 -10.98 15.10 14.25
CA TYR A 149 -12.11 14.17 14.23
C TYR A 149 -12.37 13.70 12.80
N THR A 150 -13.02 12.54 12.67
CA THR A 150 -13.28 11.90 11.38
C THR A 150 -14.72 12.13 10.93
N MET A 151 -14.91 12.43 9.65
CA MET A 151 -16.20 12.44 8.99
C MET A 151 -16.18 11.53 7.77
N GLU A 152 -17.12 10.59 7.73
CA GLU A 152 -17.26 9.66 6.62
C GLU A 152 -18.23 10.21 5.55
N VAL A 153 -17.78 10.17 4.29
CA VAL A 153 -18.58 10.52 3.12
C VAL A 153 -18.73 9.25 2.27
N GLN A 154 -19.78 8.49 2.57
CA GLN A 154 -20.09 7.25 1.86
C GLN A 154 -21.38 7.39 1.09
N ALA A 155 -21.44 6.81 -0.12
CA ALA A 155 -22.71 6.60 -0.80
C ALA A 155 -23.60 5.66 0.06
N PRO A 156 -24.94 5.78 -0.04
CA PRO A 156 -25.82 4.78 0.55
C PRO A 156 -25.56 3.41 -0.10
N ASN A 157 -26.07 2.34 0.51
CA ASN A 157 -26.00 1.02 -0.10
C ASN A 157 -26.87 1.01 -1.37
N ILE A 158 -26.20 1.12 -2.52
CA ILE A 158 -26.81 1.19 -3.85
C ILE A 158 -26.44 -0.05 -4.65
N GLN A 159 -27.30 -0.39 -5.60
CA GLN A 159 -26.99 -1.40 -6.60
C GLN A 159 -26.36 -0.73 -7.82
N ILE A 160 -25.12 -1.07 -8.12
CA ILE A 160 -24.43 -0.58 -9.32
C ILE A 160 -25.16 -1.13 -10.56
N PRO A 161 -25.54 -0.29 -11.53
CA PRO A 161 -26.19 -0.74 -12.76
C PRO A 161 -25.33 -1.72 -13.56
N SER A 162 -25.97 -2.63 -14.30
CA SER A 162 -25.30 -3.55 -15.22
C SER A 162 -24.91 -2.87 -16.55
N GLN A 163 -24.14 -1.79 -16.45
CA GLN A 163 -23.59 -1.02 -17.58
C GLN A 163 -22.06 -1.07 -17.54
N GLU A 164 -21.41 -0.91 -18.69
CA GLU A 164 -19.94 -0.98 -18.78
C GLU A 164 -19.24 0.08 -17.91
N THR A 165 -19.82 1.27 -17.80
CA THR A 165 -19.27 2.35 -16.98
C THR A 165 -20.41 3.09 -16.29
N THR A 166 -20.27 3.31 -14.98
CA THR A 166 -21.22 4.08 -14.18
C THR A 166 -20.50 5.16 -13.41
N TYR A 167 -20.91 6.42 -13.61
CA TYR A 167 -20.57 7.52 -12.72
C TYR A 167 -21.74 7.75 -11.77
N TRP A 168 -21.53 7.58 -10.47
CA TRP A 168 -22.59 7.72 -9.46
C TRP A 168 -22.40 9.00 -8.65
N CYS A 169 -23.46 9.80 -8.57
CA CYS A 169 -23.49 11.06 -7.84
C CYS A 169 -24.36 10.91 -6.60
N TYR A 170 -23.83 11.29 -5.44
CA TYR A 170 -24.54 11.27 -4.17
C TYR A 170 -24.34 12.59 -3.41
N ILE A 171 -25.42 13.15 -2.87
CA ILE A 171 -25.42 14.38 -2.08
C ILE A 171 -25.50 14.04 -0.61
N LYS A 172 -24.44 14.40 0.12
CA LYS A 172 -24.33 14.31 1.58
C LYS A 172 -24.34 15.71 2.17
N GLU A 173 -25.23 15.95 3.13
CA GLU A 173 -25.21 17.18 3.92
C GLU A 173 -24.29 17.07 5.12
N LEU A 174 -23.65 18.19 5.46
CA LEU A 174 -22.93 18.35 6.72
C LEU A 174 -23.92 18.48 7.89
N PRO A 175 -23.52 18.12 9.12
CA PRO A 175 -24.35 18.32 10.30
C PRO A 175 -24.78 19.78 10.50
N LYS A 176 -25.96 20.00 11.10
CA LYS A 176 -26.41 21.35 11.43
C LYS A 176 -25.48 22.00 12.47
N GLY A 177 -25.15 23.28 12.26
CA GLY A 177 -24.25 24.01 13.15
C GLY A 177 -22.77 23.65 12.98
N PHE A 178 -22.40 23.02 11.85
CA PHE A 178 -21.01 22.70 11.56
C PHE A 178 -20.19 23.99 11.37
N SER A 179 -19.25 24.23 12.27
CA SER A 179 -18.31 25.35 12.16
C SER A 179 -17.32 25.14 11.01
N ARG A 180 -16.54 26.16 10.69
CA ARG A 180 -15.47 26.05 9.68
C ARG A 180 -14.36 25.14 10.19
N HIS A 181 -13.90 24.22 9.34
CA HIS A 181 -12.80 23.30 9.62
C HIS A 181 -11.83 23.21 8.43
N HIS A 182 -10.65 22.63 8.66
CA HIS A 182 -9.70 22.26 7.62
C HIS A 182 -9.64 20.74 7.50
N ILE A 183 -9.72 20.21 6.28
CA ILE A 183 -9.43 18.80 6.00
C ILE A 183 -7.92 18.68 5.88
N ILE A 184 -7.29 17.97 6.82
CA ILE A 184 -5.83 17.81 6.88
C ILE A 184 -5.35 16.42 6.43
N LYS A 185 -6.28 15.46 6.31
CA LYS A 185 -6.05 14.10 5.82
C LYS A 185 -7.36 13.55 5.24
N TYR A 186 -7.25 12.68 4.24
CA TYR A 186 -8.34 11.86 3.73
C TYR A 186 -7.80 10.49 3.33
N GLU A 187 -8.65 9.47 3.33
CA GLU A 187 -8.34 8.11 2.90
C GLU A 187 -9.57 7.50 2.20
N PRO A 188 -9.38 6.56 1.26
CA PRO A 188 -10.50 5.92 0.57
C PRO A 188 -11.24 4.94 1.50
N ILE A 189 -12.56 4.86 1.33
CA ILE A 189 -13.39 3.82 1.95
C ILE A 189 -14.04 3.04 0.81
N VAL A 190 -13.60 1.80 0.60
CA VAL A 190 -14.15 0.89 -0.41
C VAL A 190 -14.69 -0.35 0.29
N THR A 191 -15.93 -0.73 -0.03
CA THR A 191 -16.56 -1.93 0.53
C THR A 191 -15.80 -3.18 0.08
N GLU A 192 -15.61 -4.11 1.01
CA GLU A 192 -14.99 -5.41 0.73
C GLU A 192 -15.70 -6.13 -0.43
N GLY A 193 -14.92 -6.60 -1.41
CA GLY A 193 -15.42 -7.23 -2.64
C GLY A 193 -15.65 -6.25 -3.80
N ASN A 194 -15.62 -4.94 -3.57
CA ASN A 194 -15.80 -3.91 -4.59
C ASN A 194 -14.48 -3.22 -5.01
N GLU A 195 -13.33 -3.64 -4.49
CA GLU A 195 -12.01 -3.03 -4.73
C GLU A 195 -11.62 -3.05 -6.22
N ALA A 196 -12.05 -4.08 -6.94
CA ALA A 196 -11.82 -4.20 -8.37
C ALA A 196 -12.79 -3.35 -9.23
N LEU A 197 -13.90 -2.89 -8.64
CA LEU A 197 -14.96 -2.15 -9.34
C LEU A 197 -14.78 -0.64 -9.22
N VAL A 198 -14.41 -0.16 -8.03
CA VAL A 198 -14.26 1.27 -7.74
C VAL A 198 -12.86 1.75 -8.13
N HIS A 199 -12.76 2.55 -9.19
CA HIS A 199 -11.47 3.01 -9.72
C HIS A 199 -11.19 4.52 -9.54
N HIS A 200 -12.22 5.32 -9.26
CA HIS A 200 -12.14 6.77 -9.03
C HIS A 200 -13.24 7.20 -8.05
N MET A 201 -12.89 8.04 -7.06
CA MET A 201 -13.82 8.76 -6.20
C MET A 201 -13.42 10.23 -6.10
N GLU A 202 -14.41 11.13 -6.12
CA GLU A 202 -14.19 12.57 -5.94
C GLU A 202 -15.25 13.13 -4.98
N VAL A 203 -14.83 14.04 -4.09
CA VAL A 203 -15.70 14.75 -3.18
C VAL A 203 -15.69 16.22 -3.55
N PHE A 204 -16.88 16.78 -3.80
CA PHE A 204 -17.05 18.16 -4.21
C PHE A 204 -17.85 18.96 -3.18
N GLN A 205 -17.55 20.26 -3.12
CA GLN A 205 -18.36 21.26 -2.46
C GLN A 205 -19.20 22.02 -3.51
N CYS A 206 -20.48 22.24 -3.19
CA CYS A 206 -21.36 23.10 -3.96
C CYS A 206 -21.04 24.58 -3.76
N ALA A 207 -21.43 25.41 -4.73
CA ALA A 207 -21.26 26.85 -4.64
C ALA A 207 -21.92 27.42 -3.37
N PRO A 208 -21.27 28.35 -2.63
CA PRO A 208 -21.78 28.86 -1.36
C PRO A 208 -23.10 29.63 -1.50
N GLU A 209 -23.41 30.14 -2.70
CA GLU A 209 -24.67 30.84 -3.01
C GLU A 209 -25.86 29.87 -3.18
N MET A 210 -25.65 28.56 -3.09
CA MET A 210 -26.70 27.56 -3.19
C MET A 210 -27.37 27.35 -1.82
N ASP A 211 -28.41 28.14 -1.54
CA ASP A 211 -29.15 28.11 -0.26
C ASP A 211 -29.82 26.76 0.06
N ASN A 212 -30.15 25.97 -0.97
CA ASN A 212 -30.78 24.66 -0.83
C ASN A 212 -30.18 23.68 -1.83
N VAL A 213 -29.45 22.69 -1.33
CA VAL A 213 -28.87 21.61 -2.14
C VAL A 213 -29.86 20.44 -2.14
N PRO A 214 -30.39 20.01 -3.30
CA PRO A 214 -31.32 18.89 -3.35
C PRO A 214 -30.61 17.60 -2.94
N HIS A 215 -31.29 16.77 -2.16
CA HIS A 215 -30.87 15.38 -1.98
C HIS A 215 -30.94 14.64 -3.31
N PHE A 216 -29.90 13.86 -3.61
CA PHE A 216 -29.82 13.05 -4.81
C PHE A 216 -28.88 11.87 -4.58
N SER A 217 -29.24 10.71 -5.13
CA SER A 217 -28.38 9.53 -5.24
C SER A 217 -28.75 8.84 -6.54
N GLY A 218 -27.84 8.78 -7.50
CA GLY A 218 -28.12 8.21 -8.81
C GLY A 218 -27.00 8.42 -9.82
N PRO A 219 -27.15 7.92 -11.05
CA PRO A 219 -26.21 8.19 -12.13
C PRO A 219 -26.02 9.70 -12.36
N CYS A 220 -24.77 10.13 -12.51
CA CYS A 220 -24.40 11.53 -12.68
C CYS A 220 -24.91 12.13 -13.99
N ASP A 221 -25.18 11.31 -15.00
CA ASP A 221 -25.72 11.70 -16.31
C ASP A 221 -27.26 11.59 -16.39
N SER A 222 -27.90 11.19 -15.30
CA SER A 222 -29.36 11.02 -15.26
C SER A 222 -30.09 12.33 -15.52
N LYS A 223 -31.10 12.29 -16.40
CA LYS A 223 -32.05 13.41 -16.61
C LYS A 223 -32.84 13.78 -15.36
N MET A 224 -32.89 12.89 -14.37
CA MET A 224 -33.55 13.16 -13.08
C MET A 224 -32.63 13.92 -12.11
N LYS A 225 -31.35 14.06 -12.41
CA LYS A 225 -30.41 14.81 -11.57
C LYS A 225 -30.72 16.30 -11.67
N PRO A 226 -30.97 17.02 -10.55
CA PRO A 226 -31.21 18.45 -10.60
C PRO A 226 -30.04 19.22 -11.23
N ASP A 227 -30.35 20.12 -12.17
CA ASP A 227 -29.34 20.88 -12.93
C ASP A 227 -28.40 21.69 -12.04
N ARG A 228 -28.91 22.21 -10.92
CA ARG A 228 -28.14 22.95 -9.91
C ARG A 228 -26.94 22.15 -9.38
N LEU A 229 -27.01 20.83 -9.32
CA LEU A 229 -25.89 20.00 -8.86
C LEU A 229 -24.70 20.00 -9.82
N ASN A 230 -24.87 20.42 -11.09
CA ASN A 230 -23.76 20.55 -12.05
C ASN A 230 -22.74 21.66 -11.67
N TYR A 231 -23.09 22.52 -10.72
CA TYR A 231 -22.23 23.60 -10.24
C TYR A 231 -21.41 23.22 -9.00
N CYS A 232 -21.60 22.01 -8.46
CA CYS A 232 -20.77 21.50 -7.38
C CYS A 232 -19.44 20.98 -7.93
N ARG A 233 -18.49 21.90 -8.12
CA ARG A 233 -17.20 21.64 -8.80
C ARG A 233 -15.97 21.95 -7.96
N HIS A 234 -16.14 22.46 -6.74
CA HIS A 234 -15.01 22.75 -5.88
C HIS A 234 -14.50 21.45 -5.24
N VAL A 235 -13.35 20.95 -5.70
CA VAL A 235 -12.78 19.67 -5.25
C VAL A 235 -12.32 19.79 -3.79
N LEU A 236 -12.81 18.89 -2.94
CA LEU A 236 -12.35 18.73 -1.55
C LEU A 236 -11.36 17.57 -1.43
N ALA A 237 -11.61 16.47 -2.14
CA ALA A 237 -10.75 15.30 -2.18
C ALA A 237 -10.91 14.58 -3.52
N ALA A 238 -9.85 13.94 -3.98
CA ALA A 238 -9.84 13.08 -5.16
C ALA A 238 -9.00 11.83 -4.86
N TRP A 239 -9.50 10.69 -5.31
CA TRP A 239 -8.83 9.40 -5.16
C TRP A 239 -8.97 8.60 -6.45
N ALA A 240 -7.89 7.96 -6.85
CA ALA A 240 -7.85 7.02 -7.96
C ALA A 240 -7.01 5.80 -7.57
N LEU A 241 -7.16 4.70 -8.31
CA LEU A 241 -6.39 3.47 -8.07
C LEU A 241 -4.89 3.76 -7.91
N GLY A 242 -4.31 3.19 -6.85
CA GLY A 242 -2.89 3.34 -6.52
C GLY A 242 -2.57 4.52 -5.60
N ALA A 243 -3.49 5.47 -5.40
CA ALA A 243 -3.34 6.48 -4.37
C ALA A 243 -3.49 5.83 -2.98
N LYS A 244 -2.47 6.03 -2.13
CA LYS A 244 -2.42 5.62 -0.73
C LYS A 244 -2.30 6.85 0.14
#